data_AF-A0A8C4WX18-F1
#
_entry.id   AF-A0A8C4WX18-F1
#
_cell.length_a   1.000
_cell.length_b   1.000
_cell.length_c   1.000
_cell.angle_alpha   90.00
_cell.angle_beta   90.00
_cell.angle_gamma   90.00
#
_symmetry.space_group_name_H-M   'P 1'
#
loop_
_entity.id
_entity.type
_entity.pdbx_description
1 polymer ?
#
loop_
_entity_poly.entity_id
_entity_poly.type
_entity_poly.pdbx_seq_one_letter_code
_entity_poly.pdbx_strand_id
1 'polypeptide(L)'
;MNELGRRGLLRGVQDHSMSLPICSRTGDVLEPLLKAQWFVRCRDMADRALQALEDGDLQLVPQTHESKLRSWLSEISDWCLSRQIWWGHRIPAYQLIPLQHSPCNKVGDLWVCARNEQEARKKACEKFGLKDEDFTLQQDEDVLDTWFSSALFPFAALGWPRQTKDLEAFYPNTMIETGHDLIFFWVARMAMLGQQLTGKLPFHTVLFHPMVRGAHGKKMSKSLGNAIDPLDVISGISCQDMQSKLLEGNLTESELCISHELQKKQFPNGIPECGTDALRFAFCSLHLKGEDVIFDVATVLNFRHFCNKIWNALKFTLAALGNDFEPQPLQSVRCLTDMQKKTNVTPRVTSIVPKCEHE
;
A
#
# COMPACT_ATOMS: atom_id res chain seq x y z
N MET A 1 -29.17 32.43 8.35
CA MET A 1 -28.90 33.89 8.20
C MET A 1 -30.17 34.72 8.21
N ASN A 2 -31.10 34.54 7.27
CA ASN A 2 -32.33 35.36 7.17
C ASN A 2 -33.17 35.40 8.46
N GLU A 3 -33.37 34.25 9.12
CA GLU A 3 -34.15 34.19 10.37
C GLU A 3 -33.44 34.89 11.54
N LEU A 4 -32.10 34.86 11.57
CA LEU A 4 -31.32 35.60 12.58
C LEU A 4 -31.44 37.12 12.39
N GLY A 5 -31.49 37.58 11.12
CA GLY A 5 -31.74 38.98 10.78
C GLY A 5 -33.14 39.43 11.21
N ARG A 6 -34.17 38.65 10.90
CA ARG A 6 -35.57 38.95 11.29
C ARG A 6 -35.74 39.09 12.81
N ARG A 7 -34.98 38.32 13.58
CA ARG A 7 -35.00 38.35 15.06
C ARG A 7 -34.10 39.44 15.69
N GLY A 8 -33.39 40.24 14.89
CA GLY A 8 -32.46 41.25 15.40
C GLY A 8 -31.21 40.67 16.08
N LEU A 9 -30.90 39.39 15.84
CA LEU A 9 -29.77 38.68 16.46
C LEU A 9 -28.51 38.66 15.58
N LEU A 10 -28.64 39.06 14.30
CA LEU A 10 -27.52 39.10 13.37
C LEU A 10 -26.73 40.40 13.52
N ARG A 11 -25.48 40.32 13.99
CA ARG A 11 -24.59 41.48 14.13
C ARG A 11 -23.87 41.88 12.84
N GLY A 12 -23.52 40.92 12.00
CA GLY A 12 -22.77 41.16 10.77
C GLY A 12 -22.43 39.87 10.04
N VAL A 13 -22.07 40.00 8.77
CA VAL A 13 -21.60 38.90 7.91
C VAL A 13 -20.27 39.34 7.34
N GLN A 14 -19.27 38.47 7.44
CA GLN A 14 -17.95 38.70 6.89
C GLN A 14 -17.47 37.41 6.24
N ASP A 15 -16.74 37.56 5.14
CA ASP A 15 -16.11 36.44 4.47
C ASP A 15 -15.02 35.85 5.39
N HIS A 16 -15.06 34.54 5.56
CA HIS A 16 -14.11 33.81 6.38
C HIS A 16 -13.40 32.76 5.53
N SER A 17 -12.11 32.98 5.29
CA SER A 17 -11.27 31.97 4.65
C SER A 17 -10.97 30.87 5.67
N MET A 18 -11.39 29.64 5.36
CA MET A 18 -11.15 28.46 6.19
C MET A 18 -10.76 27.25 5.35
N SER A 19 -10.03 26.31 5.94
CA SER A 19 -9.80 25.01 5.34
C SER A 19 -10.94 24.08 5.71
N LEU A 20 -11.62 23.55 4.70
CA LEU A 20 -12.69 22.57 4.89
C LEU A 20 -12.12 21.15 4.78
N PRO A 21 -12.43 20.25 5.72
CA PRO A 21 -12.06 18.86 5.60
C PRO A 21 -12.89 18.21 4.49
N ILE A 22 -12.23 17.54 3.54
CA ILE A 22 -12.86 16.95 2.37
C ILE A 22 -12.62 15.43 2.36
N CYS A 23 -13.66 14.66 2.04
CA CYS A 23 -13.56 13.23 1.83
C CYS A 23 -12.62 12.94 0.65
N SER A 24 -11.56 12.17 0.90
CA SER A 24 -10.55 11.84 -0.13
C SER A 24 -11.08 10.98 -1.28
N ARG A 25 -12.27 10.40 -1.13
CA ARG A 25 -12.91 9.52 -2.12
C ARG A 25 -14.01 10.23 -2.91
N THR A 26 -14.92 10.92 -2.24
CA THR A 26 -16.09 11.54 -2.89
C THR A 26 -15.89 13.01 -3.20
N GLY A 27 -14.99 13.71 -2.48
CA GLY A 27 -14.82 15.16 -2.60
C GLY A 27 -15.83 15.98 -1.78
N ASP A 28 -16.72 15.34 -1.03
CA ASP A 28 -17.70 16.03 -0.18
C ASP A 28 -17.06 16.61 1.08
N VAL A 29 -17.69 17.66 1.63
CA VAL A 29 -17.30 18.26 2.91
C VAL A 29 -17.63 17.31 4.05
N LEU A 30 -16.67 17.07 4.94
CA LEU A 30 -16.86 16.21 6.10
C LEU A 30 -17.63 16.92 7.21
N GLU A 31 -18.69 16.28 7.69
CA GLU A 31 -19.48 16.73 8.84
C GLU A 31 -19.16 15.89 10.09
N PRO A 32 -18.66 16.50 11.17
CA PRO A 32 -18.48 15.81 12.44
C PRO A 32 -19.85 15.52 13.10
N LEU A 33 -20.17 14.25 13.29
CA LEU A 33 -21.41 13.81 13.94
C LEU A 33 -21.11 12.88 15.12
N LEU A 34 -21.86 13.05 16.21
CA LEU A 34 -21.83 12.12 17.33
C LEU A 34 -22.61 10.86 16.97
N LYS A 35 -21.91 9.73 16.87
CA LYS A 35 -22.49 8.44 16.54
C LYS A 35 -21.80 7.34 17.34
N ALA A 36 -22.59 6.40 17.87
CA ALA A 36 -22.04 5.20 18.50
C ALA A 36 -21.29 4.37 17.45
N GLN A 37 -20.03 4.03 17.74
CA GLN A 37 -19.12 3.33 16.83
C GLN A 37 -18.19 2.41 17.62
N TRP A 38 -17.59 1.44 16.94
CA TRP A 38 -16.61 0.53 17.52
C TRP A 38 -15.21 1.13 17.45
N PHE A 39 -14.54 1.23 18.60
CA PHE A 39 -13.18 1.76 18.70
C PHE A 39 -12.21 0.73 19.27
N VAL A 40 -10.98 0.77 18.79
CA VAL A 40 -9.85 0.07 19.41
C VAL A 40 -8.95 1.09 20.10
N ARG A 41 -8.71 0.85 21.40
CA ARG A 41 -7.75 1.62 22.17
C ARG A 41 -6.35 1.41 21.62
N CYS A 42 -5.71 2.49 21.18
CA CYS A 42 -4.43 2.39 20.46
C CYS A 42 -3.20 2.69 21.31
N ARG A 43 -3.35 3.44 22.41
CA ARG A 43 -2.23 3.97 23.21
C ARG A 43 -1.19 2.90 23.58
N ASP A 44 -1.62 1.84 24.25
CA ASP A 44 -0.72 0.78 24.74
C ASP A 44 -0.03 0.01 23.61
N MET A 45 -0.69 -0.13 22.45
CA MET A 45 -0.08 -0.76 21.28
C MET A 45 0.95 0.16 20.63
N ALA A 46 0.65 1.45 20.56
CA ALA A 46 1.54 2.44 19.97
C ALA A 46 2.81 2.63 20.82
N ASP A 47 2.68 2.59 22.15
CA ASP A 47 3.84 2.63 23.06
C ASP A 47 4.78 1.46 22.83
N ARG A 48 4.25 0.24 22.62
CA ARG A 48 5.07 -0.94 22.30
C ARG A 48 5.71 -0.88 20.91
N ALA A 49 5.01 -0.30 19.93
CA ALA A 49 5.58 -0.08 18.60
C ALA A 49 6.67 1.01 18.61
N LEU A 50 6.50 2.05 19.45
CA LEU A 50 7.48 3.09 19.65
C LEU A 50 8.74 2.55 20.35
N GLN A 51 8.57 1.73 21.39
CA GLN A 51 9.67 1.06 22.07
C GLN A 51 10.47 0.18 21.09
N ALA A 52 9.79 -0.61 20.25
CA ALA A 52 10.44 -1.42 19.22
C ALA A 52 11.25 -0.58 18.21
N LEU A 53 10.79 0.64 17.89
CA LEU A 53 11.51 1.58 17.04
C LEU A 53 12.75 2.15 17.76
N GLU A 54 12.65 2.43 19.05
CA GLU A 54 13.75 2.94 19.88
C GLU A 54 14.85 1.90 20.15
N ASP A 55 14.46 0.66 20.40
CA ASP A 55 15.37 -0.46 20.66
C ASP A 55 16.07 -0.96 19.38
N GLY A 56 15.58 -0.55 18.21
CA GLY A 56 16.10 -0.98 16.90
C GLY A 56 15.58 -2.33 16.43
N ASP A 57 14.59 -2.90 17.11
CA ASP A 57 13.87 -4.12 16.70
C ASP A 57 13.00 -3.90 15.47
N LEU A 58 12.51 -2.67 15.28
CA LEU A 58 11.83 -2.21 14.07
C LEU A 58 12.69 -1.15 13.38
N GLN A 59 13.20 -1.46 12.19
CA GLN A 59 14.08 -0.57 11.43
C GLN A 59 13.37 -0.02 10.20
N LEU A 60 13.44 1.29 9.98
CA LEU A 60 12.89 1.93 8.79
C LEU A 60 14.00 2.36 7.83
N VAL A 61 13.84 2.02 6.55
CA VAL A 61 14.78 2.38 5.49
C VAL A 61 14.04 3.22 4.45
N PRO A 62 14.37 4.52 4.27
CA PRO A 62 15.38 5.30 5.00
C PRO A 62 14.95 5.68 6.43
N GLN A 63 15.94 5.87 7.32
CA GLN A 63 15.73 6.26 8.73
C GLN A 63 15.00 7.61 8.90
N THR A 64 14.97 8.45 7.86
CA THR A 64 14.25 9.73 7.88
C THR A 64 12.76 9.59 8.17
N HIS A 65 12.17 8.41 7.96
CA HIS A 65 10.76 8.15 8.28
C HIS A 65 10.50 7.88 9.77
N GLU A 66 11.52 7.63 10.57
CA GLU A 66 11.37 7.32 12.00
C GLU A 66 10.77 8.48 12.78
N SER A 67 11.17 9.72 12.48
CA SER A 67 10.62 10.92 13.14
C SER A 67 9.13 11.07 12.88
N LYS A 68 8.68 10.82 11.64
CA LYS A 68 7.27 10.85 11.24
C LYS A 68 6.47 9.78 11.97
N LEU A 69 6.97 8.53 11.98
CA LEU A 69 6.30 7.43 12.68
C LEU A 69 6.22 7.67 14.19
N ARG A 70 7.33 8.12 14.79
CA ARG A 70 7.43 8.46 16.22
C ARG A 70 6.43 9.53 16.62
N SER A 71 6.36 10.63 15.86
CA SER A 71 5.40 11.72 16.11
C SER A 71 3.97 11.20 16.06
N TRP A 72 3.63 10.41 15.04
CA TRP A 72 2.28 9.89 14.87
C TRP A 72 1.87 8.89 15.96
N LEU A 73 2.77 7.97 16.35
CA LEU A 73 2.52 7.03 17.45
C LEU A 73 2.37 7.75 18.79
N SER A 74 3.11 8.83 19.01
CA SER A 74 3.07 9.61 20.25
C SER A 74 1.76 10.38 20.45
N GLU A 75 1.09 10.76 19.36
CA GLU A 75 -0.16 11.54 19.37
C GLU A 75 -1.38 10.72 18.92
N ILE A 76 -1.25 9.39 18.89
CA ILE A 76 -2.29 8.53 18.33
C ILE A 76 -3.59 8.58 19.14
N SER A 77 -4.70 8.71 18.42
CA SER A 77 -6.06 8.56 18.97
C SER A 77 -6.58 7.14 18.82
N ASP A 78 -7.63 6.81 19.58
CA ASP A 78 -8.35 5.55 19.44
C ASP A 78 -8.91 5.40 18.02
N TRP A 79 -8.78 4.19 17.48
CA TRP A 79 -9.09 3.90 16.09
C TRP A 79 -10.53 3.46 15.95
N CYS A 80 -11.35 4.27 15.29
CA CYS A 80 -12.70 3.89 14.86
C CYS A 80 -12.62 2.77 13.80
N LEU A 81 -13.07 1.58 14.15
CA LEU A 81 -13.08 0.39 13.28
C LEU A 81 -14.34 0.27 12.44
N SER A 82 -15.50 0.69 12.94
CA SER A 82 -16.77 0.44 12.25
C SER A 82 -16.96 1.36 11.05
N ARG A 83 -17.54 0.82 9.99
CA ARG A 83 -17.84 1.52 8.74
C ARG A 83 -19.26 1.18 8.29
N GLN A 84 -20.03 2.20 7.92
CA GLN A 84 -21.39 2.07 7.40
C GLN A 84 -21.38 1.87 5.88
N ILE A 85 -20.68 0.82 5.44
CA ILE A 85 -20.57 0.46 4.02
C ILE A 85 -20.89 -1.03 3.86
N TRP A 86 -21.25 -1.44 2.65
CA TRP A 86 -21.67 -2.82 2.40
C TRP A 86 -20.50 -3.78 2.17
N TRP A 87 -19.33 -3.25 1.77
CA TRP A 87 -18.15 -4.07 1.49
C TRP A 87 -17.20 -4.07 2.68
N GLY A 88 -17.05 -5.23 3.31
CA GLY A 88 -16.11 -5.44 4.40
C GLY A 88 -16.47 -6.67 5.23
N HIS A 89 -15.67 -6.93 6.26
CA HIS A 89 -15.93 -8.01 7.18
C HIS A 89 -16.94 -7.53 8.22
N ARG A 90 -18.13 -8.14 8.28
CA ARG A 90 -19.16 -7.76 9.24
C ARG A 90 -18.63 -7.88 10.67
N ILE A 91 -18.90 -6.88 11.50
CA ILE A 91 -18.40 -6.87 12.88
C ILE A 91 -19.02 -8.05 13.64
N PRO A 92 -18.22 -8.86 14.36
CA PRO A 92 -18.70 -10.01 15.11
C PRO A 92 -19.30 -9.59 16.47
N ALA A 93 -20.14 -8.55 16.46
CA ALA A 93 -20.83 -8.01 17.63
C ALA A 93 -22.34 -8.19 17.48
N TYR A 94 -22.99 -8.62 18.55
CA TYR A 94 -24.41 -8.94 18.59
C TYR A 94 -25.06 -8.09 19.67
N GLN A 95 -26.08 -7.33 19.27
CA GLN A 95 -26.97 -6.64 20.18
C GLN A 95 -28.00 -7.63 20.71
N LEU A 96 -28.18 -7.58 22.01
CA LEU A 96 -29.26 -8.28 22.69
C LEU A 96 -30.52 -7.41 22.66
N ILE A 97 -31.63 -8.00 22.23
CA ILE A 97 -32.96 -7.38 22.26
C ILE A 97 -33.81 -8.18 23.27
N PRO A 98 -33.99 -7.66 24.50
CA PRO A 98 -34.84 -8.30 25.49
C PRO A 98 -36.28 -8.43 24.98
N LEU A 99 -36.90 -9.60 25.19
CA LEU A 99 -38.31 -9.82 24.92
C LEU A 99 -39.17 -9.26 26.06
N GLN A 100 -40.48 -9.11 25.84
CA GLN A 100 -41.38 -8.47 26.83
C GLN A 100 -41.43 -9.18 28.18
N HIS A 101 -41.19 -10.49 28.21
CA HIS A 101 -41.12 -11.30 29.44
C HIS A 101 -39.71 -11.35 30.06
N SER A 102 -38.73 -10.68 29.45
CA SER A 102 -37.36 -10.67 29.93
C SER A 102 -37.25 -9.99 31.29
N PRO A 103 -36.47 -10.52 32.24
CA PRO A 103 -36.18 -9.83 33.50
C PRO A 103 -35.26 -8.61 33.30
N CYS A 104 -34.75 -8.37 32.07
CA CYS A 104 -33.90 -7.22 31.76
C CYS A 104 -34.72 -6.05 31.19
N ASN A 105 -34.81 -4.95 31.95
CA ASN A 105 -35.45 -3.70 31.51
C ASN A 105 -34.48 -2.72 30.80
N LYS A 106 -33.22 -3.10 30.57
CA LYS A 106 -32.24 -2.22 29.91
C LYS A 106 -32.37 -2.36 28.39
N VAL A 107 -32.63 -1.24 27.72
CA VAL A 107 -32.66 -1.14 26.26
C VAL A 107 -31.46 -0.30 25.79
N GLY A 108 -30.72 -0.75 24.78
CA GLY A 108 -29.72 0.06 24.06
C GLY A 108 -28.26 -0.41 24.14
N ASP A 109 -27.77 -0.83 25.32
CA ASP A 109 -26.33 -1.05 25.57
C ASP A 109 -25.91 -2.51 25.82
N LEU A 110 -26.72 -3.46 25.39
CA LEU A 110 -26.49 -4.88 25.64
C LEU A 110 -25.78 -5.50 24.43
N TRP A 111 -24.45 -5.51 24.45
CA TRP A 111 -23.63 -6.06 23.37
C TRP A 111 -22.72 -7.20 23.84
N VAL A 112 -22.55 -8.19 22.97
CA VAL A 112 -21.57 -9.29 23.11
C VAL A 112 -20.83 -9.51 21.80
N CYS A 113 -19.51 -9.73 21.87
CA CYS A 113 -18.70 -10.09 20.71
C CYS A 113 -18.44 -11.60 20.68
N ALA A 114 -18.70 -12.24 19.54
CA ALA A 114 -18.62 -13.70 19.38
C ALA A 114 -18.40 -14.10 17.92
N ARG A 115 -17.84 -15.29 17.66
CA ARG A 115 -17.57 -15.75 16.29
C ARG A 115 -18.82 -16.17 15.52
N ASN A 116 -19.87 -16.54 16.24
CA ASN A 116 -21.15 -16.94 15.70
C ASN A 116 -22.26 -16.67 16.72
N GLU A 117 -23.52 -16.81 16.28
CA GLU A 117 -24.70 -16.54 17.09
C GLU A 117 -24.82 -17.48 18.31
N GLN A 118 -24.43 -18.76 18.17
CA GLN A 118 -24.49 -19.72 19.27
C GLN A 118 -23.55 -19.32 20.42
N GLU A 119 -22.33 -18.91 20.09
CA GLU A 119 -21.38 -18.37 21.06
C GLU A 119 -21.87 -17.05 21.66
N ALA A 120 -22.50 -16.19 20.84
CA ALA A 120 -23.09 -14.94 21.30
C ALA A 120 -24.20 -15.18 22.34
N ARG A 121 -25.10 -16.14 22.09
CA ARG A 121 -26.18 -16.54 23.01
C ARG A 121 -25.62 -17.00 24.34
N LYS A 122 -24.64 -17.90 24.31
CA LYS A 122 -23.97 -18.38 25.53
C LYS A 122 -23.37 -17.23 26.34
N LYS A 123 -22.60 -16.34 25.68
CA LYS A 123 -21.98 -15.17 26.33
C LYS A 123 -23.02 -14.20 26.88
N ALA A 124 -24.14 -14.00 26.18
CA ALA A 124 -25.24 -13.16 26.63
C ALA A 124 -25.88 -13.71 27.91
N CYS A 125 -26.20 -15.01 27.94
CA CYS A 125 -26.74 -15.67 29.12
C CYS A 125 -25.80 -15.53 30.33
N GLU A 126 -24.50 -15.79 30.14
CA GLU A 126 -23.49 -15.69 31.20
C GLU A 126 -23.30 -14.25 31.70
N LYS A 127 -23.22 -13.27 30.79
CA LYS A 127 -22.93 -11.87 31.12
C LYS A 127 -24.11 -11.15 31.76
N PHE A 128 -25.34 -11.49 31.35
CA PHE A 128 -26.54 -10.78 31.77
C PHE A 128 -27.48 -11.60 32.67
N GLY A 129 -27.15 -12.86 32.96
CA GLY A 129 -27.96 -13.73 33.82
C GLY A 129 -29.33 -14.07 33.22
N LEU A 130 -29.41 -14.10 31.89
CA LEU A 130 -30.64 -14.35 31.11
C LEU A 130 -30.69 -15.78 30.61
N LYS A 131 -31.89 -16.29 30.32
CA LYS A 131 -32.08 -17.51 29.55
C LYS A 131 -32.16 -17.19 28.06
N ASP A 132 -31.84 -18.16 27.22
CA ASP A 132 -31.87 -18.00 25.75
C ASP A 132 -33.27 -17.64 25.22
N GLU A 133 -34.32 -18.01 25.96
CA GLU A 133 -35.72 -17.68 25.67
C GLU A 133 -36.11 -16.24 26.02
N ASP A 134 -35.26 -15.48 26.74
CA ASP A 134 -35.58 -14.13 27.22
C ASP A 134 -35.20 -13.03 26.22
N PHE A 135 -34.54 -13.36 25.11
CA PHE A 135 -34.00 -12.38 24.17
C PHE A 135 -33.85 -12.89 22.74
N THR A 136 -33.70 -11.96 21.81
CA THR A 136 -33.18 -12.22 20.46
C THR A 136 -31.85 -11.51 20.28
N LEU A 137 -31.07 -11.94 19.28
CA LEU A 137 -29.81 -11.33 18.91
C LEU A 137 -29.90 -10.70 17.53
N GLN A 138 -29.34 -9.51 17.40
CA GLN A 138 -29.13 -8.86 16.10
C GLN A 138 -27.65 -8.55 15.95
N GLN A 139 -27.02 -9.14 14.94
CA GLN A 139 -25.63 -8.79 14.62
C GLN A 139 -25.56 -7.35 14.07
N ASP A 140 -24.55 -6.60 14.48
CA ASP A 140 -24.28 -5.27 13.95
C ASP A 140 -24.18 -5.28 12.41
N GLU A 141 -24.78 -4.31 11.75
CA GLU A 141 -24.74 -4.18 10.28
C GLU A 141 -23.45 -3.52 9.79
N ASP A 142 -22.72 -2.85 10.70
CA ASP A 142 -21.44 -2.24 10.38
C ASP A 142 -20.39 -3.30 9.97
N VAL A 143 -19.49 -2.88 9.08
CA VAL A 143 -18.32 -3.67 8.69
C VAL A 143 -17.05 -3.08 9.28
N LEU A 144 -16.01 -3.91 9.41
CA LEU A 144 -14.68 -3.51 9.85
C LEU A 144 -13.97 -2.68 8.77
N ASP A 145 -13.22 -1.68 9.22
CA ASP A 145 -12.30 -0.89 8.42
C ASP A 145 -11.37 -1.79 7.60
N THR A 146 -11.18 -1.50 6.33
CA THR A 146 -10.28 -2.26 5.45
C THR A 146 -8.86 -2.31 6.00
N TRP A 147 -8.41 -1.25 6.67
CA TRP A 147 -7.09 -1.23 7.33
C TRP A 147 -6.98 -2.20 8.49
N PHE A 148 -8.10 -2.60 9.12
CA PHE A 148 -8.12 -3.61 10.18
C PHE A 148 -7.74 -4.97 9.63
N SER A 149 -8.37 -5.43 8.54
CA SER A 149 -8.00 -6.72 7.93
C SER A 149 -6.61 -6.67 7.30
N SER A 150 -6.26 -5.59 6.62
CA SER A 150 -4.92 -5.40 6.02
C SER A 150 -3.80 -5.42 7.06
N ALA A 151 -4.04 -4.91 8.27
CA ALA A 151 -3.05 -4.94 9.35
C ALA A 151 -2.80 -6.34 9.93
N LEU A 152 -3.70 -7.30 9.70
CA LEU A 152 -3.50 -8.69 10.11
C LEU A 152 -2.71 -9.51 9.07
N PHE A 153 -2.48 -8.95 7.88
CA PHE A 153 -1.92 -9.66 6.72
C PHE A 153 -0.66 -10.48 7.01
N PRO A 154 0.37 -9.96 7.72
CA PRO A 154 1.66 -10.67 7.86
C PRO A 154 1.57 -12.05 8.53
N PHE A 155 0.55 -12.28 9.36
CA PHE A 155 0.37 -13.54 10.08
C PHE A 155 -0.92 -14.25 9.70
N ALA A 156 -1.98 -13.51 9.34
CA ALA A 156 -3.23 -14.10 8.85
C ALA A 156 -3.02 -14.87 7.54
N ALA A 157 -2.17 -14.35 6.63
CA ALA A 157 -1.84 -15.02 5.37
C ALA A 157 -1.12 -16.36 5.59
N LEU A 158 -0.40 -16.51 6.69
CA LEU A 158 0.29 -17.74 7.07
C LEU A 158 -0.63 -18.73 7.81
N GLY A 159 -1.89 -18.37 8.07
CA GLY A 159 -2.89 -19.25 8.66
C GLY A 159 -3.27 -18.94 10.11
N TRP A 160 -2.74 -17.87 10.70
CA TRP A 160 -3.22 -17.36 11.99
C TRP A 160 -4.75 -17.11 11.93
N PRO A 161 -5.53 -17.44 12.98
CA PRO A 161 -5.10 -17.83 14.34
C PRO A 161 -4.78 -19.30 14.53
N ARG A 162 -4.75 -20.12 13.47
CA ARG A 162 -4.31 -21.52 13.57
C ARG A 162 -2.78 -21.56 13.66
N GLN A 163 -2.25 -22.50 14.44
CA GLN A 163 -0.82 -22.76 14.55
C GLN A 163 -0.38 -23.66 13.39
N THR A 164 -0.24 -23.06 12.21
CA THR A 164 0.20 -23.75 10.98
C THR A 164 1.72 -23.84 10.93
N LYS A 165 2.24 -24.80 10.13
CA LYS A 165 3.69 -24.92 9.88
C LYS A 165 4.27 -23.67 9.22
N ASP A 166 3.51 -23.03 8.33
CA ASP A 166 3.95 -21.81 7.64
C ASP A 166 4.07 -20.63 8.62
N LEU A 167 3.14 -20.50 9.57
CA LEU A 167 3.24 -19.48 10.62
C LEU A 167 4.48 -19.70 11.49
N GLU A 168 4.78 -20.95 11.85
CA GLU A 168 5.98 -21.27 12.63
C GLU A 168 7.28 -21.01 11.84
N ALA A 169 7.32 -21.37 10.56
CA ALA A 169 8.51 -21.29 9.74
C ALA A 169 8.84 -19.87 9.25
N PHE A 170 7.81 -19.06 8.97
CA PHE A 170 7.98 -17.80 8.23
C PHE A 170 7.61 -16.54 9.02
N TYR A 171 7.04 -16.65 10.23
CA TYR A 171 6.72 -15.48 11.07
C TYR A 171 7.63 -15.39 12.32
N PRO A 172 8.24 -14.22 12.60
CA PRO A 172 8.13 -12.93 11.90
C PRO A 172 8.79 -12.87 10.52
N ASN A 173 8.30 -11.98 9.66
CA ASN A 173 8.92 -11.72 8.35
C ASN A 173 10.24 -10.95 8.53
N THR A 174 11.19 -11.13 7.62
CA THR A 174 12.45 -10.37 7.66
C THR A 174 12.24 -8.90 7.28
N MET A 175 11.46 -8.65 6.22
CA MET A 175 11.27 -7.31 5.66
C MET A 175 9.89 -7.16 5.03
N ILE A 176 9.38 -5.92 5.01
CA ILE A 176 8.29 -5.49 4.13
C ILE A 176 8.72 -4.29 3.29
N GLU A 177 8.36 -4.30 2.01
CA GLU A 177 8.59 -3.18 1.09
C GLU A 177 7.25 -2.52 0.75
N THR A 178 7.18 -1.19 0.84
CA THR A 178 5.94 -0.46 0.56
C THR A 178 6.20 1.04 0.32
N GLY A 179 5.18 1.77 -0.16
CA GLY A 179 5.25 3.21 -0.32
C GLY A 179 5.24 3.91 1.04
N HIS A 180 5.98 5.00 1.16
CA HIS A 180 6.04 5.78 2.40
C HIS A 180 4.68 6.40 2.79
N ASP A 181 3.72 6.49 1.87
CA ASP A 181 2.36 6.94 2.10
C ASP A 181 1.52 5.97 2.97
N LEU A 182 1.94 4.71 3.07
CA LEU A 182 1.28 3.67 3.87
C LEU A 182 1.86 3.49 5.29
N ILE A 183 2.80 4.35 5.68
CA ILE A 183 3.47 4.29 6.98
C ILE A 183 2.48 4.26 8.16
N PHE A 184 1.46 5.13 8.14
CA PHE A 184 0.50 5.24 9.24
C PHE A 184 -0.69 4.27 9.10
N PHE A 185 -1.20 4.12 7.89
CA PHE A 185 -2.41 3.34 7.63
C PHE A 185 -2.16 1.83 7.66
N TRP A 186 -0.94 1.40 7.34
CA TRP A 186 -0.62 -0.01 7.22
C TRP A 186 0.54 -0.43 8.10
N VAL A 187 1.74 0.13 7.92
CA VAL A 187 2.96 -0.33 8.64
C VAL A 187 2.79 -0.19 10.15
N ALA A 188 2.39 0.98 10.63
CA ALA A 188 2.17 1.22 12.06
C ALA A 188 1.07 0.31 12.63
N ARG A 189 -0.02 0.10 11.87
CA ARG A 189 -1.14 -0.76 12.28
C ARG A 189 -0.72 -2.23 12.35
N MET A 190 0.09 -2.71 11.40
CA MET A 190 0.70 -4.05 11.44
C MET A 190 1.60 -4.22 12.65
N ALA A 191 2.47 -3.25 12.95
CA ALA A 191 3.36 -3.31 14.11
C ALA A 191 2.54 -3.42 15.42
N MET A 192 1.56 -2.53 15.60
CA MET A 192 0.67 -2.52 16.76
C MET A 192 -0.10 -3.84 16.93
N LEU A 193 -0.82 -4.29 15.89
CA LEU A 193 -1.66 -5.48 15.99
C LEU A 193 -0.85 -6.78 16.00
N GLY A 194 0.27 -6.84 15.29
CA GLY A 194 1.20 -7.96 15.35
C GLY A 194 1.68 -8.18 16.79
N GLN A 195 2.25 -7.15 17.41
CA GLN A 195 2.69 -7.25 18.80
C GLN A 195 1.54 -7.54 19.77
N GLN A 196 0.34 -7.00 19.56
CA GLN A 196 -0.82 -7.25 20.44
C GLN A 196 -1.35 -8.68 20.34
N LEU A 197 -1.40 -9.26 19.14
CA LEU A 197 -2.09 -10.53 18.89
C LEU A 197 -1.15 -11.74 18.88
N THR A 198 0.12 -11.54 18.53
CA THR A 198 1.11 -12.62 18.42
C THR A 198 2.24 -12.51 19.45
N GLY A 199 2.38 -11.36 20.11
CA GLY A 199 3.51 -11.06 21.00
C GLY A 199 4.82 -10.79 20.27
N LYS A 200 4.84 -10.78 18.93
CA LYS A 200 6.02 -10.51 18.10
C LYS A 200 5.76 -9.35 17.15
N LEU A 201 6.81 -8.63 16.77
CA LEU A 201 6.74 -7.72 15.63
C LEU A 201 6.45 -8.51 14.34
N PRO A 202 5.68 -7.95 13.40
CA PRO A 202 5.40 -8.64 12.14
C PRO A 202 6.57 -8.69 11.18
N PHE A 203 7.49 -7.74 11.28
CA PHE A 203 8.69 -7.61 10.46
C PHE A 203 9.79 -6.88 11.22
N HIS A 204 11.06 -7.17 10.88
CA HIS A 204 12.22 -6.46 11.44
C HIS A 204 12.54 -5.17 10.66
N THR A 205 12.50 -5.22 9.34
CA THR A 205 12.85 -4.06 8.48
C THR A 205 11.69 -3.62 7.59
N VAL A 206 11.50 -2.31 7.46
CA VAL A 206 10.55 -1.71 6.53
C VAL A 206 11.32 -0.91 5.50
N LEU A 207 11.26 -1.34 4.23
CA LEU A 207 11.82 -0.61 3.10
C LEU A 207 10.74 0.28 2.49
N PHE A 208 10.87 1.58 2.67
CA PHE A 208 10.02 2.57 2.03
C PHE A 208 10.59 2.96 0.68
N HIS A 209 9.83 2.68 -0.37
CA HIS A 209 10.13 3.22 -1.70
C HIS A 209 9.45 4.58 -1.90
N PRO A 210 10.04 5.46 -2.73
CA PRO A 210 9.41 6.72 -3.13
C PRO A 210 8.14 6.50 -3.94
N MET A 211 7.32 7.55 -4.04
CA MET A 211 6.14 7.56 -4.90
C MET A 211 6.51 7.92 -6.32
N VAL A 212 5.98 7.16 -7.28
CA VAL A 212 6.24 7.41 -8.69
C VAL A 212 5.40 8.58 -9.18
N ARG A 213 6.07 9.59 -9.71
CA ARG A 213 5.49 10.78 -10.35
C ARG A 213 5.72 10.71 -11.85
N GLY A 214 4.83 11.33 -12.64
CA GLY A 214 5.05 11.44 -14.08
C GLY A 214 6.21 12.40 -14.39
N ALA A 215 6.60 12.47 -15.67
CA ALA A 215 7.74 13.26 -16.16
C ALA A 215 7.73 14.75 -15.73
N HIS A 216 6.57 15.33 -15.43
CA HIS A 216 6.42 16.72 -14.98
C HIS A 216 6.24 16.85 -13.45
N GLY A 217 6.58 15.83 -12.67
CA GLY A 217 6.46 15.83 -11.19
C GLY A 217 5.03 15.71 -10.65
N LYS A 218 4.01 15.66 -11.52
CA LYS A 218 2.62 15.44 -11.10
C LYS A 218 2.41 14.01 -10.60
N LYS A 219 1.55 13.85 -9.58
CA LYS A 219 1.07 12.54 -9.14
C LYS A 219 0.45 11.82 -10.33
N MET A 220 0.81 10.56 -10.56
CA MET A 220 0.09 9.72 -11.52
C MET A 220 -1.18 9.19 -10.84
N SER A 221 -2.35 9.44 -11.44
CA SER A 221 -3.59 8.81 -11.01
C SER A 221 -4.56 8.64 -12.16
N LYS A 222 -5.41 7.61 -12.07
CA LYS A 222 -6.48 7.38 -13.05
C LYS A 222 -7.42 8.58 -13.15
N SER A 223 -7.74 9.22 -12.02
CA SER A 223 -8.58 10.40 -11.94
C SER A 223 -7.96 11.66 -12.56
N LEU A 224 -6.63 11.71 -12.73
CA LEU A 224 -5.96 12.83 -13.39
C LEU A 224 -5.66 12.53 -14.87
N GLY A 225 -6.04 11.34 -15.38
CA GLY A 225 -5.85 10.92 -16.76
C GLY A 225 -4.38 10.81 -17.21
N ASN A 226 -3.42 10.91 -16.29
CA ASN A 226 -1.98 10.92 -16.56
C ASN A 226 -1.27 9.65 -16.08
N ALA A 227 -2.03 8.61 -15.71
CA ALA A 227 -1.47 7.32 -15.34
C ALA A 227 -0.94 6.60 -16.59
N ILE A 228 0.28 6.08 -16.49
CA ILE A 228 0.88 5.23 -17.52
C ILE A 228 0.72 3.78 -17.06
N ASP A 229 0.08 2.96 -17.89
CA ASP A 229 -0.04 1.53 -17.64
C ASP A 229 1.34 0.86 -17.85
N PRO A 230 1.89 0.11 -16.88
CA PRO A 230 3.15 -0.59 -17.08
C PRO A 230 3.11 -1.58 -18.25
N LEU A 231 1.95 -2.16 -18.57
CA LEU A 231 1.80 -3.07 -19.70
C LEU A 231 1.96 -2.35 -21.05
N ASP A 232 1.54 -1.09 -21.12
CA ASP A 232 1.70 -0.25 -22.30
C ASP A 232 3.17 0.09 -22.56
N VAL A 233 3.98 0.19 -21.50
CA VAL A 233 5.43 0.34 -21.61
C VAL A 233 6.11 -0.97 -22.00
N ILE A 234 5.64 -2.10 -21.46
CA ILE A 234 6.23 -3.42 -21.74
C ILE A 234 5.98 -3.82 -23.20
N SER A 235 4.72 -3.78 -23.64
CA SER A 235 4.28 -4.30 -24.94
C SER A 235 4.20 -3.22 -26.03
N GLY A 236 4.32 -1.95 -25.66
CA GLY A 236 4.04 -0.84 -26.56
C GLY A 236 2.53 -0.62 -26.73
N ILE A 237 2.16 0.60 -27.10
CA ILE A 237 0.77 0.96 -27.41
C ILE A 237 0.76 2.15 -28.37
N SER A 238 -0.23 2.18 -29.28
CA SER A 238 -0.41 3.33 -30.17
C SER A 238 -1.05 4.52 -29.44
N CYS A 239 -0.84 5.74 -29.95
CA CYS A 239 -1.53 6.92 -29.40
C CYS A 239 -3.06 6.79 -29.46
N GLN A 240 -3.59 6.11 -30.47
CA GLN A 240 -5.05 5.91 -30.62
C GLN A 240 -5.59 4.97 -29.53
N ASP A 241 -4.90 3.86 -29.27
CA ASP A 241 -5.32 2.89 -28.25
C ASP A 241 -5.20 3.47 -26.83
N MET A 242 -4.16 4.27 -26.57
CA MET A 242 -4.03 5.02 -25.31
C MET A 242 -5.21 5.95 -25.06
N GLN A 243 -5.68 6.61 -26.12
CA GLN A 243 -6.83 7.52 -26.07
C GLN A 243 -8.14 6.75 -25.88
N SER A 244 -8.30 5.59 -26.52
CA SER A 244 -9.47 4.74 -26.31
C SER A 244 -9.57 4.25 -24.85
N LYS A 245 -8.45 3.91 -24.21
CA LYS A 245 -8.43 3.53 -22.79
C LYS A 245 -8.88 4.65 -21.84
N LEU A 246 -8.70 5.93 -22.22
CA LEU A 246 -9.20 7.05 -21.41
C LEU A 246 -10.74 7.06 -21.33
N LEU A 247 -11.41 6.58 -22.39
CA LEU A 247 -12.87 6.53 -22.47
C LEU A 247 -13.48 5.48 -21.52
N GLU A 248 -12.69 4.49 -21.09
CA GLU A 248 -13.10 3.50 -20.09
C GLU A 248 -12.96 4.02 -18.65
N GLY A 249 -12.31 5.18 -18.48
CA GLY A 249 -12.06 5.79 -17.18
C GLY A 249 -13.24 6.59 -16.63
N ASN A 250 -13.15 6.94 -15.34
CA ASN A 250 -14.14 7.78 -14.64
C ASN A 250 -13.80 9.28 -14.75
N LEU A 251 -13.34 9.74 -15.92
CA LEU A 251 -12.97 11.14 -16.15
C LEU A 251 -14.17 11.95 -16.62
N THR A 252 -14.25 13.22 -16.20
CA THR A 252 -15.23 14.16 -16.75
C THR A 252 -14.87 14.55 -18.19
N GLU A 253 -15.84 15.06 -18.96
CA GLU A 253 -15.60 15.48 -20.35
C GLU A 253 -14.47 16.52 -20.50
N SER A 254 -14.37 17.45 -19.54
CA SER A 254 -13.30 18.45 -19.53
C SER A 254 -11.93 17.84 -19.24
N GLU A 255 -11.84 16.90 -18.30
CA GLU A 255 -10.61 16.17 -17.96
C GLU A 255 -10.17 15.24 -19.10
N LEU A 256 -11.12 14.60 -19.80
CA LEU A 256 -10.85 13.80 -20.99
C LEU A 256 -10.19 14.64 -22.06
N CYS A 257 -10.75 15.79 -22.41
CA CYS A 257 -10.18 16.69 -23.42
C CYS A 257 -8.74 17.09 -23.09
N ILE A 258 -8.49 17.48 -21.83
CA ILE A 258 -7.14 17.82 -21.34
C ILE A 258 -6.19 16.61 -21.45
N SER A 259 -6.65 15.42 -21.05
CA SER A 259 -5.84 14.20 -21.05
C SER A 259 -5.50 13.75 -22.47
N HIS A 260 -6.44 13.86 -23.41
CA HIS A 260 -6.21 13.59 -24.83
C HIS A 260 -5.11 14.49 -25.41
N GLU A 261 -5.19 15.80 -25.17
CA GLU A 261 -4.18 16.75 -25.67
C GLU A 261 -2.81 16.53 -25.03
N LEU A 262 -2.77 16.19 -23.74
CA LEU A 262 -1.53 15.83 -23.06
C LEU A 262 -0.90 14.55 -23.64
N GLN A 263 -1.69 13.49 -23.86
CA GLN A 263 -1.19 12.25 -24.46
C GLN A 263 -0.67 12.46 -25.88
N LYS A 264 -1.37 13.23 -26.73
CA LYS A 264 -0.87 13.55 -28.08
C LYS A 264 0.46 14.29 -28.04
N LYS A 265 0.60 15.23 -27.11
CA LYS A 265 1.82 16.01 -26.96
C LYS A 265 2.99 15.16 -26.44
N GLN A 266 2.73 14.28 -25.48
CA GLN A 266 3.76 13.48 -24.82
C GLN A 266 4.14 12.22 -25.61
N PHE A 267 3.17 11.58 -26.25
CA PHE A 267 3.30 10.31 -26.95
C PHE A 267 2.62 10.39 -28.34
N PRO A 268 3.09 11.27 -29.25
CA PRO A 268 2.44 11.47 -30.55
C PRO A 268 2.35 10.19 -31.39
N ASN A 269 3.34 9.30 -31.25
CA ASN A 269 3.38 8.00 -31.93
C ASN A 269 3.01 6.84 -31.01
N GLY A 270 2.50 7.12 -29.80
CA GLY A 270 2.32 6.14 -28.74
C GLY A 270 3.60 5.84 -27.95
N ILE A 271 3.54 4.81 -27.12
CA ILE A 271 4.67 4.31 -26.33
C ILE A 271 5.34 3.16 -27.09
N PRO A 272 6.65 3.22 -27.37
CA PRO A 272 7.34 2.11 -27.99
C PRO A 272 7.42 0.92 -27.03
N GLU A 273 7.39 -0.29 -27.59
CA GLU A 273 7.63 -1.51 -26.84
C GLU A 273 9.01 -1.45 -26.18
N CYS A 274 9.05 -1.44 -24.84
CA CYS A 274 10.29 -1.40 -24.09
C CYS A 274 10.72 -2.77 -23.56
N GLY A 275 9.76 -3.62 -23.20
CA GLY A 275 10.00 -4.92 -22.57
C GLY A 275 10.13 -4.84 -21.03
N THR A 276 9.88 -5.96 -20.37
CA THR A 276 9.83 -6.08 -18.90
C THR A 276 11.16 -5.76 -18.23
N ASP A 277 12.28 -6.28 -18.76
CA ASP A 277 13.59 -6.08 -18.16
C ASP A 277 14.02 -4.62 -18.19
N ALA A 278 13.75 -3.92 -19.29
CA ALA A 278 14.03 -2.49 -19.42
C ALA A 278 13.27 -1.68 -18.36
N LEU A 279 11.98 -1.98 -18.16
CA LEU A 279 11.15 -1.32 -17.15
C LEU A 279 11.67 -1.56 -15.73
N ARG A 280 11.98 -2.81 -15.39
CA ARG A 280 12.53 -3.17 -14.08
C ARG A 280 13.88 -2.51 -13.84
N PHE A 281 14.77 -2.56 -14.82
CA PHE A 281 16.10 -1.98 -14.70
C PHE A 281 16.03 -0.45 -14.56
N ALA A 282 15.08 0.20 -15.27
CA ALA A 282 14.80 1.62 -15.08
C ALA A 282 14.49 1.92 -13.61
N PHE A 283 13.52 1.23 -13.01
CA PHE A 283 13.19 1.43 -11.59
C PHE A 283 14.34 1.09 -10.64
N CYS A 284 15.09 0.01 -10.88
CA CYS A 284 16.27 -0.33 -10.07
C CYS A 284 17.39 0.70 -10.18
N SER A 285 17.49 1.44 -11.29
CA SER A 285 18.47 2.50 -11.48
C SER A 285 18.07 3.83 -10.83
N LEU A 286 16.79 4.00 -10.50
CA LEU A 286 16.31 5.22 -9.85
C LEU A 286 16.89 5.29 -8.44
N HIS A 287 17.41 6.45 -8.10
CA HIS A 287 17.88 6.70 -6.75
C HIS A 287 16.68 6.77 -5.81
N LEU A 288 16.54 5.79 -4.93
CA LEU A 288 15.49 5.73 -3.91
C LEU A 288 15.68 6.77 -2.78
N LYS A 289 16.46 7.83 -3.01
CA LYS A 289 16.73 8.89 -2.04
C LYS A 289 15.71 10.02 -2.24
N GLY A 290 14.62 9.98 -1.50
CA GLY A 290 13.62 11.04 -1.50
C GLY A 290 12.19 10.51 -1.33
N GLU A 291 11.23 11.42 -1.30
CA GLU A 291 9.80 11.05 -1.22
C GLU A 291 9.24 10.64 -2.58
N ASP A 292 9.73 11.24 -3.67
CA ASP A 292 9.20 11.04 -5.02
C ASP A 292 10.31 10.65 -6.00
N VAL A 293 9.94 9.84 -7.01
CA VAL A 293 10.78 9.55 -8.18
C VAL A 293 10.06 9.94 -9.46
N ILE A 294 10.78 10.60 -10.36
CA ILE A 294 10.24 10.97 -11.67
C ILE A 294 10.38 9.78 -12.60
N PHE A 295 9.25 9.34 -13.15
CA PHE A 295 9.18 8.30 -14.18
C PHE A 295 9.02 8.91 -15.56
N ASP A 296 9.88 8.46 -16.46
CA ASP A 296 9.89 8.85 -17.86
C ASP A 296 10.12 7.61 -18.75
N VAL A 297 9.25 7.43 -19.73
CA VAL A 297 9.30 6.32 -20.69
C VAL A 297 10.58 6.37 -21.53
N ALA A 298 11.12 7.56 -21.80
CA ALA A 298 12.38 7.66 -22.55
C ALA A 298 13.55 7.03 -21.78
N THR A 299 13.53 7.09 -20.44
CA THR A 299 14.51 6.39 -19.59
C THR A 299 14.40 4.88 -19.76
N VAL A 300 13.17 4.35 -19.81
CA VAL A 300 12.93 2.92 -20.04
C VAL A 300 13.42 2.49 -21.42
N LEU A 301 13.18 3.30 -22.45
CA LEU A 301 13.66 3.03 -23.81
C LEU A 301 15.20 2.97 -23.87
N ASN A 302 15.90 3.85 -23.15
CA ASN A 302 17.36 3.77 -23.04
C ASN A 302 17.82 2.45 -22.42
N PHE A 303 17.11 1.94 -21.41
CA PHE A 303 17.40 0.62 -20.85
C PHE A 303 17.06 -0.53 -21.78
N ARG A 304 16.06 -0.41 -22.68
CA ARG A 304 15.87 -1.38 -23.77
C ARG A 304 17.12 -1.44 -24.67
N HIS A 305 17.68 -0.29 -25.04
CA HIS A 305 18.91 -0.24 -25.82
C HIS A 305 20.09 -0.87 -25.09
N PHE A 306 20.20 -0.65 -23.77
CA PHE A 306 21.20 -1.31 -22.92
C PHE A 306 21.02 -2.83 -22.90
N CYS A 307 19.80 -3.34 -22.67
CA CYS A 307 19.50 -4.78 -22.74
C CYS A 307 19.86 -5.36 -24.12
N ASN A 308 19.56 -4.65 -25.21
CA ASN A 308 19.95 -5.08 -26.55
C ASN A 308 21.48 -5.09 -26.74
N LYS A 309 22.21 -4.17 -26.12
CA LYS A 309 23.68 -4.17 -26.14
C LYS A 309 24.26 -5.40 -25.43
N ILE A 310 23.71 -5.77 -24.28
CA ILE A 310 24.08 -7.01 -23.56
C ILE A 310 23.81 -8.23 -24.46
N TRP A 311 22.63 -8.28 -25.09
CA TRP A 311 22.26 -9.36 -26.01
C TRP A 311 23.22 -9.49 -27.19
N ASN A 312 23.60 -8.37 -27.81
CA ASN A 312 24.57 -8.38 -28.91
C ASN A 312 25.97 -8.81 -28.45
N ALA A 313 26.40 -8.40 -27.25
CA ALA A 313 27.66 -8.86 -26.67
C ALA A 313 27.67 -10.37 -26.39
N LEU A 314 26.55 -10.90 -25.88
CA LEU A 314 26.37 -12.34 -25.69
C LEU A 314 26.42 -13.10 -27.02
N LYS A 315 25.67 -12.64 -28.03
CA LYS A 315 25.69 -13.23 -29.38
C LYS A 315 27.09 -13.27 -29.98
N PHE A 316 27.82 -12.16 -29.88
CA PHE A 316 29.20 -12.08 -30.36
C PHE A 316 30.10 -13.08 -29.62
N THR A 317 29.97 -13.17 -28.30
CA THR A 317 30.76 -14.10 -27.48
C THR A 317 30.45 -15.55 -27.83
N LEU A 318 29.18 -15.92 -27.94
CA LEU A 318 28.77 -17.28 -28.33
C LEU A 318 29.26 -17.63 -29.74
N ALA A 319 29.17 -16.70 -30.69
CA ALA A 319 29.69 -16.90 -32.04
C ALA A 319 31.22 -17.11 -32.04
N ALA A 320 31.95 -16.37 -31.19
CA ALA A 320 33.41 -16.50 -31.07
C ALA A 320 33.85 -17.80 -30.37
N LEU A 321 33.02 -18.38 -29.50
CA LEU A 321 33.30 -19.64 -28.81
C LEU A 321 33.13 -20.87 -29.73
N GLY A 322 32.34 -20.75 -30.80
CA GLY A 322 32.06 -21.83 -31.73
C GLY A 322 31.02 -22.83 -31.21
N ASN A 323 30.52 -23.69 -32.11
CA ASN A 323 29.43 -24.64 -31.79
C ASN A 323 29.89 -25.81 -30.89
N ASP A 324 31.19 -26.07 -30.82
CA ASP A 324 31.78 -27.16 -30.04
C ASP A 324 32.16 -26.73 -28.61
N PHE A 325 31.79 -25.51 -28.20
CA PHE A 325 32.08 -25.01 -26.87
C PHE A 325 31.18 -25.67 -25.81
N GLU A 326 31.79 -26.43 -24.90
CA GLU A 326 31.11 -26.98 -23.73
C GLU A 326 31.37 -26.10 -22.50
N PRO A 327 30.33 -25.50 -21.89
CA PRO A 327 30.49 -24.72 -20.67
C PRO A 327 30.86 -25.63 -19.50
N GLN A 328 31.81 -25.18 -18.68
CA GLN A 328 32.14 -25.88 -17.44
C GLN A 328 30.95 -25.88 -16.46
N PRO A 329 30.71 -26.99 -15.73
CA PRO A 329 29.66 -27.06 -14.73
C PRO A 329 29.78 -25.95 -13.68
N LEU A 330 28.66 -25.35 -13.27
CA LEU A 330 28.65 -24.22 -12.33
C LEU A 330 29.44 -24.52 -11.03
N GLN A 331 29.43 -25.76 -10.56
CA GLN A 331 30.16 -26.19 -9.36
C GLN A 331 31.69 -26.20 -9.53
N SER A 332 32.17 -26.28 -10.77
CA SER A 332 33.60 -26.23 -11.12
C SER A 332 34.11 -24.80 -11.37
N VAL A 333 33.19 -23.85 -11.54
CA VAL A 333 33.50 -22.42 -11.64
C VAL A 333 33.78 -21.88 -10.24
N ARG A 334 35.06 -21.75 -9.86
CA ARG A 334 35.43 -21.09 -8.60
C ARG A 334 35.06 -19.61 -8.66
N CYS A 335 34.41 -19.11 -7.62
CA CYS A 335 34.23 -17.68 -7.41
C CYS A 335 35.61 -17.02 -7.35
N LEU A 336 35.86 -16.03 -8.21
CA LEU A 336 37.13 -15.31 -8.24
C LEU A 336 37.38 -14.66 -6.88
N THR A 337 38.56 -14.92 -6.31
CA THR A 337 39.01 -14.26 -5.06
C THR A 337 39.14 -12.75 -5.29
N ASP A 338 39.09 -11.93 -4.23
CA ASP A 338 39.12 -10.46 -4.35
C ASP A 338 40.37 -9.92 -5.07
N MET A 339 41.48 -10.68 -5.09
CA MET A 339 42.66 -10.37 -5.92
C MET A 339 42.40 -10.53 -7.42
N GLN A 340 41.59 -11.51 -7.82
CA GLN A 340 41.25 -11.79 -9.21
C GLN A 340 40.15 -10.86 -9.74
N LYS A 341 39.31 -10.28 -8.87
CA LYS A 341 38.36 -9.21 -9.25
C LYS A 341 39.07 -7.94 -9.74
N LYS A 342 40.26 -7.61 -9.21
CA LYS A 342 41.06 -6.46 -9.66
C LYS A 342 41.75 -6.68 -11.02
N THR A 343 41.95 -7.93 -11.43
CA THR A 343 42.76 -8.26 -12.62
C THR A 343 41.98 -8.92 -13.74
N ASN A 344 40.81 -9.52 -13.49
CA ASN A 344 40.11 -10.31 -14.50
C ASN A 344 38.59 -10.24 -14.38
N VAL A 345 38.01 -9.18 -14.96
CA VAL A 345 36.78 -9.18 -15.80
C VAL A 345 36.89 -8.02 -16.82
N THR A 346 37.71 -7.02 -16.56
CA THR A 346 37.87 -5.85 -17.44
C THR A 346 38.78 -6.10 -18.66
N PRO A 347 39.92 -6.82 -18.67
CA PRO A 347 40.85 -6.73 -19.80
C PRO A 347 40.33 -7.28 -21.13
N ARG A 348 39.52 -8.35 -21.12
CA ARG A 348 38.98 -8.92 -22.38
C ARG A 348 37.91 -8.02 -23.00
N VAL A 349 37.04 -7.42 -22.19
CA VAL A 349 36.02 -6.46 -22.66
C VAL A 349 36.68 -5.10 -22.99
N THR A 350 37.64 -4.64 -22.20
CA THR A 350 38.42 -3.41 -22.48
C THR A 350 39.37 -3.58 -23.67
N SER A 351 39.76 -4.80 -24.06
CA SER A 351 40.53 -5.03 -25.31
C SER A 351 39.67 -5.05 -26.58
N ILE A 352 38.34 -5.18 -26.44
CA ILE A 352 37.40 -5.15 -27.56
C ILE A 352 36.95 -3.72 -27.86
N VAL A 353 36.86 -2.85 -26.84
CA VAL A 353 36.44 -1.44 -27.03
C VAL A 353 37.33 -0.66 -28.01
N PRO A 354 38.69 -0.72 -27.97
CA PRO A 354 39.54 -0.03 -28.94
C PRO A 354 39.49 -0.63 -30.35
N LYS A 355 39.00 -1.86 -30.50
CA LYS A 355 38.85 -2.50 -31.82
C LYS A 355 37.54 -2.13 -32.52
N CYS A 356 36.57 -1.59 -31.78
CA CYS A 356 35.29 -1.12 -32.33
C CYS A 356 35.25 0.39 -32.61
N GLU A 357 36.33 1.14 -32.35
CA GLU A 357 36.42 2.59 -32.62
C GLU A 357 37.17 2.92 -33.93
N HIS A 358 37.54 1.91 -34.73
CA HIS A 358 38.24 2.07 -36.01
C HIS A 358 37.65 1.27 -37.19
N GLU A 359 36.32 1.13 -37.23
CA GLU A 359 35.59 0.81 -38.46
C GLU A 359 34.41 1.77 -38.68
#